data_AF-U1FWC4-F1
#
_entry.id   AF-U1FWC4-F1
#
_cell.length_a   1.000
_cell.length_b   1.000
_cell.length_c   1.000
_cell.angle_alpha   90.00
_cell.angle_beta   90.00
_cell.angle_gamma   90.00
#
_symmetry.space_group_name_H-M   'P 1'
#
loop_
_entity.id
_entity.type
_entity.pdbx_description
1 polymer ?
#
loop_
_entity_poly.entity_id
_entity_poly.type
_entity_poly.pdbx_seq_one_letter_code
_entity_poly.pdbx_strand_id
1 'polypeptide(L)'
;MIGKRKRETRGIARSVEAHSLVIAQTRDRDIFRRCFESRFEPLQEVCTQIDGSLKTSDDLGTSSDAASLSDWDGLSEGDSTPGIEIIEHGKREPPTSANDGQHAKKFMSSKPPLLGASAKINGKRQDQPSAEETAAEAINLKHDIELQRLLKESHFLNRSLGSNLTPSSRHKAIDVRMQSLGAKSSLFKQAKMPLSHHKGIIARNNQRKASRRTEAKENGIVLEKDNKERDAKNVRRERGVGAPTVGKFKDGTLKLSRQDISAIQGTQSSRYVARRNAR
;
A
#
# COMPACT_ATOMS: atom_id res chain seq x y z
N MET A 1 27.17 -50.14 28.79
CA MET A 1 26.05 -50.49 29.70
C MET A 1 25.27 -49.23 30.02
N ILE A 2 24.12 -49.02 29.37
CA ILE A 2 23.28 -47.83 29.55
C ILE A 2 22.22 -48.13 30.62
N GLY A 3 22.31 -47.42 31.74
CA GLY A 3 21.42 -47.57 32.90
C GLY A 3 20.04 -46.98 32.63
N LYS A 4 19.01 -47.81 32.83
CA LYS A 4 17.60 -47.39 32.80
C LYS A 4 17.28 -46.63 34.08
N ARG A 5 16.92 -45.35 34.01
CA ARG A 5 16.33 -44.61 35.14
C ARG A 5 14.81 -44.58 34.99
N LYS A 6 14.12 -45.01 36.06
CA LYS A 6 12.66 -44.90 36.22
C LYS A 6 12.27 -43.42 36.33
N ARG A 7 11.15 -43.05 35.70
CA ARG A 7 10.52 -41.72 35.85
C ARG A 7 9.34 -41.89 36.80
N GLU A 8 9.36 -41.21 37.94
CA GLU A 8 8.21 -41.10 38.83
C GLU A 8 7.28 -39.99 38.33
N THR A 9 6.01 -40.32 38.15
CA THR A 9 4.95 -39.37 37.80
C THR A 9 4.34 -38.81 39.09
N ARG A 10 4.57 -37.52 39.38
CA ARG A 10 3.80 -36.77 40.39
C ARG A 10 2.48 -36.30 39.76
N GLY A 11 1.36 -36.66 40.38
CA GLY A 11 0.02 -36.21 40.00
C GLY A 11 -0.14 -34.71 40.27
N ILE A 12 -0.61 -33.98 39.25
CA ILE A 12 -0.90 -32.54 39.32
C ILE A 12 -2.38 -32.36 39.66
N ALA A 13 -2.64 -31.57 40.70
CA ALA A 13 -3.96 -31.16 41.17
C ALA A 13 -4.72 -30.34 40.10
N ARG A 14 -5.88 -30.84 39.65
CA ARG A 14 -6.71 -30.26 38.57
C ARG A 14 -7.83 -29.30 39.04
N SER A 15 -7.83 -28.84 40.29
CA SER A 15 -8.97 -28.08 40.82
C SER A 15 -8.82 -26.54 40.75
N VAL A 16 -7.59 -26.00 40.77
CA VAL A 16 -7.36 -24.55 40.87
C VAL A 16 -7.47 -23.81 39.51
N GLU A 17 -7.26 -24.52 38.39
CA GLU A 17 -7.27 -23.92 37.05
C GLU A 17 -8.69 -23.60 36.52
N ALA A 18 -9.72 -24.31 36.97
CA ALA A 18 -11.09 -24.06 36.51
C ALA A 18 -11.64 -22.71 37.00
N HIS A 19 -11.35 -22.34 38.26
CA HIS A 19 -11.79 -21.06 38.82
C HIS A 19 -11.02 -19.86 38.25
N SER A 20 -9.72 -20.00 37.97
CA SER A 20 -8.92 -18.91 37.40
C SER A 20 -9.31 -18.59 35.95
N LEU A 21 -9.72 -19.60 35.17
CA LEU A 21 -10.21 -19.42 33.80
C LEU A 21 -11.55 -18.69 33.74
N VAL A 22 -12.47 -18.98 34.68
CA VAL A 22 -13.78 -18.28 34.75
C VAL A 22 -13.60 -16.82 35.21
N ILE A 23 -12.67 -16.56 36.14
CA ILE A 23 -12.34 -15.19 36.58
C ILE A 23 -11.63 -14.40 35.47
N ALA A 24 -10.80 -15.05 34.65
CA ALA A 24 -10.16 -14.41 33.50
C ALA A 24 -11.19 -14.04 32.41
N GLN A 25 -12.10 -14.96 32.07
CA GLN A 25 -13.14 -14.73 31.07
C GLN A 25 -14.12 -13.62 31.46
N THR A 26 -14.45 -13.49 32.74
CA THR A 26 -15.30 -12.39 33.25
C THR A 26 -14.58 -11.04 33.20
N ARG A 27 -13.31 -10.99 33.63
CA ARG A 27 -12.47 -9.77 33.53
C ARG A 27 -12.30 -9.29 32.10
N ASP A 28 -12.09 -10.20 31.15
CA ASP A 28 -11.94 -9.84 29.73
C ASP A 28 -13.25 -9.22 29.18
N ARG A 29 -14.41 -9.79 29.54
CA ARG A 29 -15.72 -9.24 29.17
C ARG A 29 -15.94 -7.83 29.75
N ASP A 30 -15.54 -7.59 30.99
CA ASP A 30 -15.66 -6.28 31.64
C ASP A 30 -14.78 -5.22 30.96
N ILE A 31 -13.58 -5.60 30.50
CA ILE A 31 -12.68 -4.70 29.76
C ILE A 31 -13.30 -4.32 28.41
N PHE A 32 -13.89 -5.27 27.69
CA PHE A 32 -14.57 -4.96 26.43
C PHE A 32 -15.80 -4.08 26.64
N ARG A 33 -16.57 -4.31 27.70
CA ARG A 33 -17.73 -3.46 28.06
C ARG A 33 -17.30 -2.01 28.31
N ARG A 34 -16.27 -1.79 29.14
CA ARG A 34 -15.74 -0.43 29.41
C ARG A 34 -15.21 0.28 28.15
N CYS A 35 -14.48 -0.45 27.30
CA CYS A 35 -13.99 0.09 26.03
C CYS A 35 -15.14 0.45 25.08
N PHE A 36 -16.20 -0.36 25.07
CA PHE A 36 -17.39 -0.11 24.26
C PHE A 36 -18.18 1.11 24.75
N GLU A 37 -18.49 1.20 26.06
CA GLU A 37 -19.21 2.32 26.68
C GLU A 37 -18.45 3.66 26.55
N SER A 38 -17.12 3.63 26.46
CA SER A 38 -16.33 4.85 26.22
C SER A 38 -16.43 5.38 24.79
N ARG A 39 -16.81 4.53 23.83
CA ARG A 39 -16.87 4.86 22.40
C ARG A 39 -18.28 4.96 21.85
N PHE A 40 -19.22 4.27 22.48
CA PHE A 40 -20.61 4.17 22.07
C PHE A 40 -21.49 4.53 23.26
N GLU A 41 -22.56 5.29 23.01
CA GLU A 41 -23.58 5.53 24.02
C GLU A 41 -24.11 4.18 24.54
N PRO A 42 -24.39 4.07 25.85
CA PRO A 42 -24.88 2.83 26.44
C PRO A 42 -26.17 2.40 25.76
N LEU A 43 -26.19 1.17 25.24
CA LEU A 43 -27.39 0.57 24.69
C LEU A 43 -28.43 0.47 25.81
N GLN A 44 -29.65 0.93 25.56
CA GLN A 44 -30.75 0.80 26.52
C GLN A 44 -30.92 -0.69 26.86
N GLU A 45 -30.76 -1.02 28.14
CA GLU A 45 -31.02 -2.36 28.65
C GLU A 45 -32.54 -2.60 28.56
N VAL A 46 -32.98 -3.21 27.46
CA VAL A 46 -34.33 -3.75 27.38
C VAL A 46 -34.35 -4.98 28.30
N CYS A 47 -34.83 -4.77 29.52
CA CYS A 47 -35.16 -5.85 30.44
C CYS A 47 -36.37 -6.61 29.86
N THR A 48 -36.13 -7.55 28.95
CA THR A 48 -37.11 -8.60 28.68
C THR A 48 -37.16 -9.48 29.91
N GLN A 49 -38.10 -9.20 30.80
CA GLN A 49 -38.54 -10.13 31.84
C GLN A 49 -39.07 -11.37 31.12
N ILE A 50 -38.20 -12.37 30.95
CA ILE A 50 -38.61 -13.71 30.57
C ILE A 50 -38.84 -14.44 31.89
N ASP A 51 -40.06 -14.31 32.40
CA ASP A 51 -40.57 -15.16 33.46
C ASP A 51 -40.85 -16.55 32.88
N GLY A 52 -40.19 -17.60 33.39
CA GLY A 52 -40.53 -18.97 32.99
C GLY A 52 -39.43 -20.02 33.18
N SER A 53 -39.16 -20.36 34.43
CA SER A 53 -38.71 -21.67 34.95
C SER A 53 -38.49 -22.81 33.92
N LEU A 54 -37.26 -23.34 33.85
CA LEU A 54 -36.98 -24.78 33.99
C LEU A 54 -35.48 -25.08 34.09
N LYS A 55 -35.18 -26.07 34.93
CA LYS A 55 -33.86 -26.43 35.45
C LYS A 55 -33.05 -27.30 34.47
N THR A 56 -31.75 -27.07 34.52
CA THR A 56 -30.59 -27.93 34.19
C THR A 56 -30.82 -29.43 33.94
N SER A 57 -30.24 -29.94 32.86
CA SER A 57 -29.49 -31.21 32.85
C SER A 57 -28.48 -31.23 31.69
N ASP A 58 -27.20 -31.30 32.05
CA ASP A 58 -26.11 -31.74 31.18
C ASP A 58 -26.27 -33.25 30.90
N ASP A 59 -26.30 -33.73 29.64
CA ASP A 59 -25.71 -35.03 29.25
C ASP A 59 -25.67 -35.26 27.72
N LEU A 60 -24.45 -35.51 27.22
CA LEU A 60 -24.00 -36.41 26.14
C LEU A 60 -24.80 -36.65 24.82
N GLY A 61 -24.11 -36.44 23.69
CA GLY A 61 -23.76 -37.54 22.76
C GLY A 61 -24.62 -37.83 21.51
N THR A 62 -24.04 -37.57 20.34
CA THR A 62 -23.92 -38.48 19.17
C THR A 62 -25.10 -39.33 18.65
N SER A 63 -25.51 -39.01 17.40
CA SER A 63 -25.90 -39.91 16.28
C SER A 63 -27.28 -40.60 16.21
N SER A 64 -27.84 -40.51 14.98
CA SER A 64 -28.69 -41.48 14.26
C SER A 64 -30.22 -41.34 14.32
N ASP A 65 -30.74 -40.78 13.23
CA ASP A 65 -31.81 -41.30 12.35
C ASP A 65 -32.99 -42.09 12.98
N ALA A 66 -34.18 -41.49 12.96
CA ALA A 66 -35.46 -42.20 12.87
C ALA A 66 -36.55 -41.26 12.34
N ALA A 67 -37.03 -41.59 11.14
CA ALA A 67 -38.16 -40.97 10.47
C ALA A 67 -39.46 -41.00 11.30
N SER A 68 -40.21 -39.90 11.24
CA SER A 68 -41.67 -39.95 11.34
C SER A 68 -42.26 -38.95 10.37
N LEU A 69 -42.76 -39.53 9.28
CA LEU A 69 -43.64 -38.95 8.29
C LEU A 69 -44.98 -38.61 8.95
N SER A 70 -45.43 -37.36 8.82
CA SER A 70 -46.80 -36.94 9.06
C SER A 70 -47.04 -35.78 8.09
N ASP A 71 -47.34 -36.10 6.83
CA ASP A 71 -48.69 -36.31 6.32
C ASP A 71 -49.53 -35.03 6.45
N TRP A 72 -49.31 -34.13 5.50
CA TRP A 72 -50.15 -32.98 5.23
C TRP A 72 -50.87 -33.27 3.91
N ASP A 73 -51.89 -34.13 4.01
CA ASP A 73 -52.84 -34.44 2.94
C ASP A 73 -54.04 -33.51 3.05
N GLY A 74 -54.47 -32.97 1.91
CA GLY A 74 -55.72 -32.23 1.79
C GLY A 74 -55.60 -30.91 1.04
N LEU A 75 -55.58 -30.98 -0.30
CA LEU A 75 -56.48 -30.20 -1.16
C LEU A 75 -56.63 -30.95 -2.51
N SER A 76 -57.64 -31.81 -2.60
CA SER A 76 -58.07 -32.41 -3.86
C SER A 76 -58.84 -31.40 -4.72
N GLU A 77 -58.39 -31.25 -5.96
CA GLU A 77 -59.17 -31.24 -7.20
C GLU A 77 -60.55 -30.54 -7.21
N GLY A 78 -60.60 -29.41 -7.92
CA GLY A 78 -61.82 -28.70 -8.28
C GLY A 78 -61.49 -27.57 -9.27
N ASP A 79 -61.66 -27.84 -10.56
CA ASP A 79 -61.47 -26.90 -11.66
C ASP A 79 -62.29 -25.61 -11.50
N SER A 80 -61.72 -24.51 -12.01
CA SER A 80 -62.33 -23.19 -12.22
C SER A 80 -62.55 -22.31 -10.99
N THR A 81 -61.48 -21.69 -10.51
CA THR A 81 -61.56 -20.35 -9.90
C THR A 81 -60.73 -19.37 -10.75
N PRO A 82 -61.22 -18.16 -11.05
CA PRO A 82 -60.48 -17.21 -11.87
C PRO A 82 -59.17 -16.88 -11.17
N GLY A 83 -58.04 -17.07 -11.87
CA GLY A 83 -56.72 -16.71 -11.39
C GLY A 83 -56.73 -15.26 -10.87
N ILE A 84 -56.44 -15.09 -9.59
CA ILE A 84 -56.42 -13.77 -8.95
C ILE A 84 -55.21 -13.02 -9.53
N GLU A 85 -55.47 -11.97 -10.33
CA GLU A 85 -54.44 -11.07 -10.81
C GLU A 85 -54.14 -10.03 -9.72
N ILE A 86 -53.02 -10.22 -9.02
CA ILE A 86 -52.53 -9.27 -8.02
C ILE A 86 -51.73 -8.20 -8.76
N ILE A 87 -52.31 -7.02 -8.95
CA ILE A 87 -51.60 -5.85 -9.49
C ILE A 87 -51.01 -5.05 -8.32
N GLU A 88 -49.72 -5.24 -8.09
CA GLU A 88 -48.96 -4.46 -7.10
C GLU A 88 -48.61 -3.08 -7.68
N HIS A 89 -49.29 -2.04 -7.21
CA HIS A 89 -48.87 -0.65 -7.45
C HIS A 89 -47.79 -0.24 -6.44
N GLY A 90 -46.62 -0.85 -6.53
CA GLY A 90 -45.43 -0.32 -5.86
C GLY A 90 -45.18 1.10 -6.39
N LYS A 91 -45.18 2.11 -5.51
CA LYS A 91 -44.83 3.49 -5.87
C LYS A 91 -43.42 3.48 -6.46
N ARG A 92 -43.34 3.40 -7.78
CA ARG A 92 -42.09 3.53 -8.54
C ARG A 92 -41.71 5.00 -8.44
N GLU A 93 -40.61 5.29 -7.73
CA GLU A 93 -39.92 6.57 -7.86
C GLU A 93 -39.79 6.88 -9.37
N PRO A 94 -40.26 8.04 -9.83
CA PRO A 94 -40.19 8.36 -11.25
C PRO A 94 -38.73 8.26 -11.68
N PRO A 95 -38.42 7.70 -12.87
CA PRO A 95 -37.05 7.66 -13.33
C PRO A 95 -36.51 9.08 -13.29
N THR A 96 -35.35 9.27 -12.66
CA THR A 96 -34.65 10.56 -12.50
C THR A 96 -34.20 11.19 -13.83
N SER A 97 -34.68 10.69 -14.97
CA SER A 97 -34.50 11.23 -16.30
C SER A 97 -35.37 12.46 -16.60
N ALA A 98 -36.25 12.86 -15.67
CA ALA A 98 -37.22 13.92 -15.93
C ALA A 98 -36.60 15.30 -16.21
N ASN A 99 -35.33 15.58 -15.89
CA ASN A 99 -34.73 16.89 -16.15
C ASN A 99 -33.21 16.86 -16.34
N ASP A 100 -32.69 16.04 -17.27
CA ASP A 100 -31.37 16.38 -17.79
C ASP A 100 -31.53 17.58 -18.74
N GLY A 101 -31.16 18.77 -18.26
CA GLY A 101 -31.29 20.02 -19.02
C GLY A 101 -30.60 19.97 -20.38
N GLN A 102 -29.66 19.04 -20.60
CA GLN A 102 -29.04 18.81 -21.91
C GLN A 102 -29.97 18.09 -22.89
N HIS A 103 -30.75 17.13 -22.40
CA HIS A 103 -31.76 16.43 -23.20
C HIS A 103 -32.95 17.35 -23.50
N ALA A 104 -33.42 18.12 -22.52
CA ALA A 104 -34.49 19.11 -22.73
C ALA A 104 -34.12 20.17 -23.79
N LYS A 105 -32.88 20.69 -23.76
CA LYS A 105 -32.40 21.66 -24.78
C LYS A 105 -32.33 21.07 -26.18
N LYS A 106 -31.95 19.79 -26.33
CA LYS A 106 -31.90 19.12 -27.64
C LYS A 106 -33.31 18.85 -28.18
N PHE A 107 -34.23 18.42 -27.34
CA PHE A 107 -35.61 18.12 -27.74
C PHE A 107 -36.49 19.36 -27.94
N MET A 108 -36.27 20.45 -27.19
CA MET A 108 -37.08 21.67 -27.27
C MET A 108 -36.49 22.76 -28.19
N SER A 109 -35.30 22.56 -28.76
CA SER A 109 -34.78 23.49 -29.76
C SER A 109 -35.40 23.23 -31.13
N SER A 110 -35.54 24.28 -31.95
CA SER A 110 -36.08 24.22 -33.31
C SER A 110 -35.24 23.42 -34.32
N LYS A 111 -34.12 22.82 -33.88
CA LYS A 111 -33.21 22.04 -34.72
C LYS A 111 -33.51 20.55 -34.55
N PRO A 112 -33.87 19.81 -35.61
CA PRO A 112 -34.15 18.38 -35.49
C PRO A 112 -32.89 17.61 -35.04
N PRO A 113 -33.02 16.59 -34.18
CA PRO A 113 -31.89 15.75 -33.80
C PRO A 113 -31.34 15.03 -35.03
N LEU A 114 -30.05 15.23 -35.34
CA LEU A 114 -29.39 14.49 -36.42
C LEU A 114 -29.23 13.01 -36.02
N LEU A 115 -29.89 12.12 -36.75
CA LEU A 115 -29.68 10.68 -36.70
C LEU A 115 -28.22 10.38 -37.07
N GLY A 116 -27.38 10.10 -36.08
CA GLY A 116 -25.96 9.81 -36.26
C GLY A 116 -25.00 10.56 -35.33
N ALA A 117 -25.49 11.49 -34.51
CA ALA A 117 -24.67 12.10 -33.46
C ALA A 117 -24.60 11.20 -32.21
N SER A 118 -24.13 9.96 -32.37
CA SER A 118 -23.51 9.28 -31.23
C SER A 118 -22.26 10.10 -30.88
N ALA A 119 -22.11 10.44 -29.60
CA ALA A 119 -20.97 11.18 -29.12
C ALA A 119 -19.70 10.54 -29.71
N LYS A 120 -18.88 11.32 -30.42
CA LYS A 120 -17.55 10.88 -30.82
C LYS A 120 -16.79 10.57 -29.54
N ILE A 121 -16.77 9.31 -29.15
CA ILE A 121 -15.86 8.79 -28.14
C ILE A 121 -14.50 8.89 -28.83
N ASN A 122 -13.80 9.98 -28.59
CA ASN A 122 -12.40 10.12 -28.95
C ASN A 122 -11.65 9.06 -28.14
N GLY A 123 -11.53 7.85 -28.70
CA GLY A 123 -10.66 6.80 -28.21
C GLY A 123 -9.21 7.23 -28.37
N LYS A 124 -8.74 8.14 -27.50
CA LYS A 124 -7.33 8.30 -27.23
C LYS A 124 -6.88 7.02 -26.53
N ARG A 125 -5.97 6.28 -27.16
CA ARG A 125 -5.17 5.24 -26.50
C ARG A 125 -4.52 5.89 -25.26
N GLN A 126 -5.01 5.55 -24.07
CA GLN A 126 -4.41 5.94 -22.81
C GLN A 126 -3.26 4.98 -22.51
N ASP A 127 -2.08 5.23 -23.05
CA ASP A 127 -0.89 4.43 -22.70
C ASP A 127 0.20 5.24 -21.97
N GLN A 128 -0.10 6.48 -21.55
CA GLN A 128 0.74 7.20 -20.59
C GLN A 128 -0.18 8.05 -19.70
N PRO A 129 -0.08 7.94 -18.36
CA PRO A 129 -0.73 8.90 -17.50
C PRO A 129 -0.15 10.28 -17.81
N SER A 130 -1.02 11.26 -17.97
CA SER A 130 -0.56 12.64 -18.21
C SER A 130 0.26 13.12 -17.00
N ALA A 131 1.19 14.05 -17.21
CA ALA A 131 2.00 14.59 -16.12
C ALA A 131 1.12 15.16 -14.98
N GLU A 132 -0.08 15.64 -15.32
CA GLU A 132 -1.09 16.13 -14.38
C GLU A 132 -1.75 14.99 -13.58
N GLU A 133 -2.08 13.87 -14.23
CA GLU A 133 -2.60 12.67 -13.56
C GLU A 133 -1.58 12.10 -12.58
N THR A 134 -0.31 11.98 -12.98
CA THR A 134 0.75 11.50 -12.06
C THR A 134 0.96 12.44 -10.88
N ALA A 135 0.74 13.74 -11.06
CA ALA A 135 0.81 14.72 -9.97
C ALA A 135 -0.39 14.58 -9.02
N ALA A 136 -1.60 14.39 -9.55
CA ALA A 136 -2.80 14.14 -8.76
C ALA A 136 -2.71 12.81 -7.98
N GLU A 137 -2.24 11.75 -8.63
CA GLU A 137 -1.96 10.45 -7.98
C GLU A 137 -0.92 10.59 -6.88
N ALA A 138 0.16 11.35 -7.11
CA ALA A 138 1.16 11.62 -6.08
C ALA A 138 0.59 12.41 -4.89
N ILE A 139 -0.39 13.30 -5.11
CA ILE A 139 -1.10 14.02 -4.05
C ILE A 139 -2.00 13.04 -3.28
N ASN A 140 -2.80 12.23 -3.98
CA ASN A 140 -3.66 11.23 -3.35
C ASN A 140 -2.87 10.21 -2.53
N LEU A 141 -1.73 9.75 -3.05
CA LEU A 141 -0.82 8.88 -2.30
C LEU A 141 -0.28 9.55 -1.03
N LYS A 142 -0.01 10.86 -1.03
CA LYS A 142 0.42 11.57 0.19
C LYS A 142 -0.68 11.58 1.25
N HIS A 143 -1.94 11.65 0.84
CA HIS A 143 -3.08 11.65 1.75
C HIS A 143 -3.42 10.24 2.27
N ASP A 144 -3.18 9.20 1.47
CA ASP A 144 -3.49 7.82 1.84
C ASP A 144 -2.26 7.05 2.37
N ILE A 145 -2.07 7.11 3.69
CA ILE A 145 -0.99 6.40 4.39
C ILE A 145 -1.18 4.88 4.34
N GLU A 146 -2.42 4.39 4.31
CA GLU A 146 -2.70 2.96 4.29
C GLU A 146 -2.34 2.36 2.93
N LEU A 147 -2.69 3.05 1.85
CA LEU A 147 -2.29 2.68 0.49
C LEU A 147 -0.76 2.72 0.34
N GLN A 148 -0.08 3.73 0.88
CA GLN A 148 1.39 3.75 0.88
C GLN A 148 1.99 2.55 1.60
N ARG A 149 1.44 2.16 2.76
CA ARG A 149 1.90 0.98 3.52
C ARG A 149 1.67 -0.29 2.72
N LEU A 150 0.46 -0.47 2.16
CA LEU A 150 0.10 -1.63 1.36
C LEU A 150 1.03 -1.80 0.15
N LEU A 151 1.27 -0.73 -0.61
CA LEU A 151 2.13 -0.78 -1.78
C LEU A 151 3.59 -1.14 -1.41
N LYS A 152 4.16 -0.49 -0.39
CA LYS A 152 5.53 -0.74 0.08
C LYS A 152 5.71 -2.13 0.70
N GLU A 153 4.69 -2.63 1.41
CA GLU A 153 4.74 -3.90 2.15
C GLU A 153 4.24 -5.11 1.34
N SER A 154 3.64 -4.87 0.16
CA SER A 154 3.02 -5.87 -0.71
C SER A 154 3.92 -7.09 -0.96
N HIS A 155 5.24 -6.94 -1.12
CA HIS A 155 6.15 -8.07 -1.30
C HIS A 155 6.26 -9.01 -0.09
N PHE A 156 6.08 -8.49 1.13
CA PHE A 156 6.04 -9.32 2.34
C PHE A 156 4.70 -10.04 2.49
N LEU A 157 3.61 -9.39 2.07
CA LEU A 157 2.25 -9.92 2.10
C LEU A 157 2.01 -10.97 1.01
N ASN A 158 2.56 -10.73 -0.19
CA ASN A 158 2.44 -11.61 -1.35
C ASN A 158 3.08 -12.97 -1.08
N ARG A 159 4.22 -12.98 -0.37
CA ARG A 159 4.85 -14.22 0.09
C ARG A 159 3.99 -15.02 1.08
N SER A 160 3.03 -14.39 1.75
CA SER A 160 2.13 -15.01 2.74
C SER A 160 0.68 -15.17 2.26
N LEU A 161 0.40 -15.10 0.95
CA LEU A 161 -0.96 -15.06 0.35
C LEU A 161 -1.95 -16.17 0.76
N GLY A 162 -1.55 -17.19 1.52
CA GLY A 162 -2.43 -18.28 1.97
C GLY A 162 -2.62 -18.38 3.48
N SER A 163 -2.04 -17.50 4.30
CA SER A 163 -2.13 -17.62 5.76
C SER A 163 -2.07 -16.27 6.45
N ASN A 164 -2.75 -16.16 7.59
CA ASN A 164 -2.68 -15.01 8.49
C ASN A 164 -1.24 -14.48 8.60
N LEU A 165 -1.10 -13.16 8.59
CA LEU A 165 0.20 -12.48 8.59
C LEU A 165 1.11 -13.07 9.67
N THR A 166 2.12 -13.85 9.24
CA THR A 166 3.01 -14.50 10.19
C THR A 166 3.66 -13.45 11.08
N PRO A 167 3.91 -13.73 12.37
CA PRO A 167 4.57 -12.78 13.26
C PRO A 167 5.87 -12.23 12.66
N SER A 168 6.64 -13.06 11.94
CA SER A 168 7.85 -12.64 11.24
C SER A 168 7.58 -11.62 10.13
N SER A 169 6.58 -11.84 9.28
CA SER A 169 6.18 -10.88 8.24
C SER A 169 5.70 -9.56 8.86
N ARG A 170 4.96 -9.63 9.98
CA ARG A 170 4.50 -8.47 10.73
C ARG A 170 5.67 -7.62 11.24
N HIS A 171 6.67 -8.23 11.86
CA HIS A 171 7.82 -7.48 12.37
C HIS A 171 8.63 -6.83 11.24
N LYS A 172 8.79 -7.49 10.09
CA LYS A 172 9.46 -6.92 8.91
C LYS A 172 8.68 -5.75 8.33
N ALA A 173 7.36 -5.86 8.24
CA ALA A 173 6.50 -4.76 7.82
C ALA A 173 6.67 -3.54 8.77
N ILE A 174 6.69 -3.76 10.09
CA ILE A 174 6.95 -2.70 11.07
C ILE A 174 8.32 -2.05 10.86
N ASP A 175 9.38 -2.82 10.62
CA ASP A 175 10.71 -2.27 10.34
C ASP A 175 10.74 -1.42 9.05
N VAL A 176 10.02 -1.83 8.00
CA VAL A 176 9.85 -1.02 6.78
C VAL A 176 9.07 0.27 7.05
N ARG A 177 8.03 0.23 7.89
CA ARG A 177 7.31 1.44 8.34
C ARG A 177 8.26 2.40 9.04
N MET A 178 9.09 1.90 9.96
CA MET A 178 10.09 2.73 10.66
C MET A 178 11.11 3.36 9.71
N GLN A 179 11.57 2.62 8.69
CA GLN A 179 12.45 3.18 7.66
C GLN A 179 11.76 4.27 6.85
N SER A 180 10.49 4.08 6.48
CA SER A 180 9.73 5.09 5.74
C SER A 180 9.47 6.37 6.55
N LEU A 181 9.43 6.26 7.89
CA LEU A 181 9.38 7.40 8.80
C LEU A 181 10.74 8.12 8.95
N GLY A 182 11.83 7.52 8.44
CA GLY A 182 13.16 8.14 8.44
C GLY A 182 14.24 7.39 9.21
N ALA A 183 14.00 6.16 9.67
CA ALA A 183 15.06 5.34 10.27
C ALA A 183 16.14 5.00 9.21
N LYS A 184 17.40 5.32 9.52
CA LYS A 184 18.54 5.15 8.58
C LYS A 184 18.96 3.70 8.39
N SER A 185 18.59 2.81 9.31
CA SER A 185 19.02 1.41 9.32
C SER A 185 17.86 0.50 9.70
N SER A 186 17.81 -0.67 9.05
CA SER A 186 16.91 -1.78 9.41
C SER A 186 17.35 -2.45 10.70
N LEU A 187 16.40 -2.76 11.58
CA LEU A 187 16.63 -3.57 12.79
C LEU A 187 16.97 -5.03 12.47
N PHE A 188 16.52 -5.53 11.30
CA PHE A 188 16.76 -6.90 10.85
C PHE A 188 18.08 -7.09 10.11
N LYS A 189 18.81 -6.02 9.82
CA LYS A 189 20.11 -6.11 9.16
C LYS A 189 21.16 -6.60 10.15
N GLN A 190 21.73 -7.77 9.88
CA GLN A 190 22.84 -8.29 10.66
C GLN A 190 24.08 -7.39 10.50
N ALA A 191 24.52 -6.76 11.60
CA ALA A 191 25.65 -5.82 11.58
C ALA A 191 27.01 -6.51 11.43
N LYS A 192 27.23 -7.63 12.13
CA LYS A 192 28.51 -8.34 12.17
C LYS A 192 28.43 -9.63 11.33
N MET A 193 29.14 -9.63 10.21
CA MET A 193 29.37 -10.81 9.37
C MET A 193 30.85 -10.85 8.94
N PRO A 194 31.47 -12.04 8.83
CA PRO A 194 32.80 -12.14 8.24
C PRO A 194 32.79 -11.63 6.80
N LEU A 195 33.86 -10.93 6.41
CA LEU A 195 33.93 -10.24 5.12
C LEU A 195 33.74 -11.18 3.91
N SER A 196 34.24 -12.42 3.98
CA SER A 196 34.08 -13.43 2.92
C SER A 196 32.60 -13.76 2.66
N HIS A 197 31.86 -14.06 3.73
CA HIS A 197 30.42 -14.36 3.65
C HIS A 197 29.62 -13.13 3.22
N HIS A 198 29.92 -11.96 3.77
CA HIS A 198 29.24 -10.72 3.40
C HIS A 198 29.39 -10.41 1.90
N LYS A 199 30.63 -10.48 1.39
CA LYS A 199 30.92 -10.31 -0.05
C LYS A 199 30.23 -11.39 -0.89
N GLY A 200 30.25 -12.64 -0.45
CA GLY A 200 29.61 -13.76 -1.14
C GLY A 200 28.09 -13.62 -1.25
N ILE A 201 27.42 -13.20 -0.18
CA ILE A 201 25.95 -12.98 -0.19
C ILE A 201 25.58 -11.85 -1.13
N ILE A 202 26.31 -10.73 -1.09
CA ILE A 202 26.08 -9.59 -1.99
C ILE A 202 26.32 -10.01 -3.44
N ALA A 203 27.44 -10.67 -3.73
CA ALA A 203 27.77 -11.13 -5.08
C ALA A 203 26.70 -12.10 -5.62
N ARG A 204 26.26 -13.08 -4.81
CA ARG A 204 25.22 -14.03 -5.21
C ARG A 204 23.87 -13.35 -5.44
N ASN A 205 23.49 -12.39 -4.60
CA ASN A 205 22.26 -11.63 -4.78
C ASN A 205 22.32 -10.79 -6.07
N ASN A 206 23.46 -10.17 -6.36
CA ASN A 206 23.67 -9.41 -7.59
C ASN A 206 23.63 -10.32 -8.83
N GLN A 207 24.25 -11.49 -8.76
CA GLN A 207 24.22 -12.49 -9.83
C GLN A 207 22.78 -12.95 -10.12
N ARG A 208 22.00 -13.32 -9.08
CA ARG A 208 20.58 -13.70 -9.24
C ARG A 208 19.74 -12.60 -9.88
N LYS A 209 19.94 -11.35 -9.46
CA LYS A 209 19.26 -10.19 -10.06
C LYS A 209 19.68 -9.95 -11.50
N ALA A 210 20.97 -10.13 -11.82
CA ALA A 210 21.49 -10.00 -13.17
C ALA A 210 20.90 -11.08 -14.09
N SER A 211 20.93 -12.36 -13.69
CA SER A 211 20.33 -13.47 -14.44
C SER A 211 18.83 -13.25 -14.66
N ARG A 212 18.07 -12.86 -13.63
CA ARG A 212 16.64 -12.54 -13.78
C ARG A 212 16.39 -11.43 -14.81
N ARG A 213 17.29 -10.45 -14.92
CA ARG A 213 17.17 -9.35 -15.89
C ARG A 213 17.57 -9.73 -17.30
N THR A 214 18.62 -10.54 -17.47
CA THR A 214 19.01 -11.05 -18.78
C THR A 214 17.91 -11.95 -19.31
N GLU A 215 17.42 -12.89 -18.50
CA GLU A 215 16.30 -13.78 -18.84
C GLU A 215 15.03 -12.98 -19.17
N ALA A 216 14.66 -11.98 -18.34
CA ALA A 216 13.50 -11.15 -18.64
C ALA A 216 13.67 -10.33 -19.93
N LYS A 217 14.88 -9.81 -20.20
CA LYS A 217 15.17 -9.08 -21.44
C LYS A 217 15.10 -9.98 -22.66
N GLU A 218 15.63 -11.20 -22.56
CA GLU A 218 15.59 -12.23 -23.59
C GLU A 218 14.15 -12.69 -23.86
N ASN A 219 13.34 -12.80 -22.81
CA ASN A 219 11.92 -13.18 -22.90
C ASN A 219 10.96 -12.00 -23.18
N GLY A 220 11.47 -10.77 -23.33
CA GLY A 220 10.65 -9.58 -23.55
C GLY A 220 9.78 -9.13 -22.36
N ILE A 221 10.06 -9.60 -21.14
CA ILE A 221 9.35 -9.22 -19.91
C ILE A 221 9.93 -7.91 -19.36
N VAL A 222 9.08 -6.91 -19.16
CA VAL A 222 9.49 -5.63 -18.56
C VAL A 222 9.56 -5.76 -17.04
N LEU A 223 10.73 -5.47 -16.47
CA LEU A 223 10.96 -5.42 -15.02
C LEU A 223 10.99 -3.98 -14.50
N GLU A 224 10.82 -3.82 -13.19
CA GLU A 224 11.01 -2.55 -12.49
C GLU A 224 12.41 -1.96 -12.74
N LYS A 225 12.46 -0.63 -12.83
CA LYS A 225 13.73 0.11 -12.98
C LYS A 225 14.40 0.21 -11.62
N ASP A 226 15.61 -0.32 -11.52
CA ASP A 226 16.43 -0.14 -10.31
C ASP A 226 16.75 1.34 -10.11
N ASN A 227 16.32 1.87 -8.97
CA ASN A 227 16.88 3.10 -8.44
C ASN A 227 18.29 2.78 -7.97
N LYS A 228 19.29 3.06 -8.81
CA LYS A 228 20.69 3.02 -8.39
C LYS A 228 20.83 4.04 -7.28
N GLU A 229 20.91 3.55 -6.03
CA GLU A 229 21.32 4.37 -4.91
C GLU A 229 22.57 5.11 -5.39
N ARG A 230 22.55 6.43 -5.29
CA ARG A 230 23.71 7.25 -5.66
C ARG A 230 24.77 6.88 -4.65
N ASP A 231 25.59 5.88 -4.99
CA ASP A 231 26.75 5.47 -4.21
C ASP A 231 27.50 6.74 -3.81
N ALA A 232 28.12 6.71 -2.63
CA ALA A 232 28.83 7.82 -1.98
C ALA A 232 29.91 8.54 -2.82
N LYS A 233 30.01 8.27 -4.12
CA LYS A 233 30.63 9.08 -5.18
C LYS A 233 29.98 10.48 -5.37
N ASN A 234 29.22 10.97 -4.39
CA ASN A 234 29.01 12.41 -4.22
C ASN A 234 30.27 13.12 -3.71
N VAL A 235 31.37 12.40 -3.48
CA VAL A 235 32.70 13.01 -3.45
C VAL A 235 32.93 13.63 -4.82
N ARG A 236 32.84 14.97 -4.86
CA ARG A 236 33.20 15.77 -6.03
C ARG A 236 34.57 15.28 -6.50
N ARG A 237 34.69 14.93 -7.79
CA ARG A 237 35.97 14.52 -8.37
C ARG A 237 37.02 15.55 -7.99
N GLU A 238 38.14 15.11 -7.43
CA GLU A 238 39.24 15.99 -7.09
C GLU A 238 39.66 16.74 -8.36
N ARG A 239 39.53 18.07 -8.32
CA ARG A 239 40.05 18.94 -9.35
C ARG A 239 41.51 19.13 -9.00
N GLY A 240 42.41 18.47 -9.72
CA GLY A 240 43.84 18.54 -9.48
C GLY A 240 44.36 19.98 -9.40
N VAL A 241 45.55 20.15 -8.84
CA VAL A 241 46.22 21.45 -8.72
C VAL A 241 46.92 21.74 -10.05
N GLY A 242 46.59 22.85 -10.72
CA GLY A 242 47.21 23.18 -12.02
C GLY A 242 46.34 23.94 -13.02
N ALA A 243 45.14 24.39 -12.64
CA ALA A 243 44.41 25.34 -13.48
C ALA A 243 45.15 26.69 -13.51
N PRO A 244 45.40 27.28 -14.68
CA PRO A 244 46.03 28.60 -14.77
C PRO A 244 45.14 29.66 -14.08
N THR A 245 45.78 30.61 -13.40
CA THR A 245 45.09 31.71 -12.69
C THR A 245 44.47 32.73 -13.63
N VAL A 246 44.97 32.83 -14.87
CA VAL A 246 44.49 33.75 -15.89
C VAL A 246 43.66 33.02 -16.95
N GLY A 247 42.51 33.58 -17.32
CA GLY A 247 41.65 33.03 -18.36
C GLY A 247 41.02 31.67 -18.05
N LYS A 248 40.45 31.04 -19.08
CA LYS A 248 39.80 29.72 -19.01
C LYS A 248 40.55 28.74 -19.90
N PHE A 249 41.13 27.70 -19.30
CA PHE A 249 41.72 26.60 -20.04
C PHE A 249 40.63 25.58 -20.42
N LYS A 250 40.41 25.40 -21.73
CA LYS A 250 39.49 24.41 -22.29
C LYS A 250 40.11 23.80 -23.53
N ASP A 251 40.00 22.48 -23.67
CA ASP A 251 40.41 21.74 -24.87
C ASP A 251 41.88 22.04 -25.30
N GLY A 252 42.80 22.10 -24.32
CA GLY A 252 44.22 22.39 -24.58
C GLY A 252 44.52 23.86 -24.90
N THR A 253 43.50 24.73 -24.97
CA THR A 253 43.65 26.13 -25.36
C THR A 253 43.36 27.05 -24.17
N LEU A 254 44.25 28.02 -23.93
CA LEU A 254 44.04 29.07 -22.94
C LEU A 254 43.27 30.23 -23.56
N LYS A 255 42.04 30.47 -23.09
CA LYS A 255 41.23 31.62 -23.53
C LYS A 255 41.40 32.77 -22.55
N LEU A 256 42.07 33.84 -22.97
CA LEU A 256 42.26 35.07 -22.21
C LEU A 256 41.19 36.10 -22.57
N SER A 257 40.65 36.81 -21.58
CA SER A 257 39.77 37.94 -21.84
C SER A 257 40.58 39.20 -22.19
N ARG A 258 39.97 40.16 -22.90
CA ARG A 258 40.61 41.47 -23.15
C ARG A 258 41.00 42.17 -21.85
N GLN A 259 40.21 41.97 -20.79
CA GLN A 259 40.51 42.49 -19.46
C GLN A 259 41.77 41.86 -18.88
N ASP A 260 41.92 40.53 -18.94
CA ASP A 260 43.13 39.84 -18.49
C ASP A 260 44.37 40.34 -19.25
N ILE A 261 44.24 40.51 -20.57
CA ILE A 261 45.30 41.04 -21.42
C ILE A 261 45.66 42.47 -20.99
N SER A 262 44.68 43.35 -20.79
CA SER A 262 44.92 44.73 -20.36
C SER A 262 45.48 44.85 -18.95
N ALA A 263 45.09 43.96 -18.04
CA ALA A 263 45.59 43.92 -16.67
C ALA A 263 47.04 43.48 -16.62
N ILE A 264 47.44 42.53 -17.48
CA ILE A 264 48.82 42.05 -17.57
C ILE A 264 49.71 43.06 -18.33
N GLN A 265 49.20 43.65 -19.41
CA GLN A 265 49.96 44.64 -20.20
C GLN A 265 50.10 45.99 -19.49
N GLY A 266 49.20 46.30 -18.55
CA GLY A 266 49.12 47.60 -17.89
C GLY A 266 48.77 48.72 -18.86
N THR A 267 48.40 49.90 -18.34
CA THR A 267 48.26 51.08 -19.20
C THR A 267 49.63 51.44 -19.76
N GLN A 268 49.92 51.04 -21.00
CA GLN A 268 50.98 51.67 -21.80
C GLN A 268 50.53 53.09 -22.17
N SER A 269 50.35 53.94 -21.16
CA SER A 269 50.00 55.35 -21.31
C SER A 269 51.26 56.19 -21.13
N SER A 270 51.89 56.45 -22.27
CA SER A 270 52.45 57.76 -22.64
C SER A 270 53.18 58.54 -21.54
N ARG A 271 54.41 58.11 -21.18
CA ARG A 271 55.39 59.00 -20.52
C ARG A 271 56.44 59.59 -21.48
N TYR A 272 56.33 59.34 -22.79
CA TYR A 272 57.35 59.71 -23.77
C TYR A 272 57.05 60.93 -24.67
N VAL A 273 55.88 61.58 -24.54
CA VAL A 273 55.51 62.71 -25.44
C VAL A 273 55.53 64.10 -24.78
N ALA A 274 55.58 64.21 -23.44
CA ALA A 274 55.45 65.49 -22.74
C ALA A 274 56.77 66.24 -22.47
N ARG A 275 57.73 66.29 -23.42
CA ARG A 275 59.01 67.02 -23.26
C ARG A 275 59.46 67.87 -24.46
N ARG A 276 58.56 68.26 -25.38
CA ARG A 276 58.95 69.08 -26.55
C ARG A 276 58.36 70.49 -26.65
N ASN A 277 57.40 70.88 -25.81
CA ASN A 277 56.80 72.22 -25.90
C ASN A 277 56.99 73.02 -24.60
N ALA A 278 58.24 73.37 -24.32
CA ALA A 278 58.59 74.39 -23.34
C ALA A 278 59.86 75.12 -23.84
N ARG A 279 59.64 76.07 -24.75
CA ARG A 279 60.56 77.16 -25.12
C ARG A 279 59.72 78.37 -25.48
#